data_AF-A0A6J8DMY0-F1
#
_entry.id   AF-A0A6J8DMY0-F1
#
_cell.length_a   1.000
_cell.length_b   1.000
_cell.length_c   1.000
_cell.angle_alpha   90.00
_cell.angle_beta   90.00
_cell.angle_gamma   90.00
#
_symmetry.space_group_name_H-M   'P 1'
#
loop_
_entity.id
_entity.type
_entity.pdbx_description
1 polymer ?
#
loop_
_entity_poly.entity_id
_entity_poly.type
_entity_poly.pdbx_seq_one_letter_code
_entity_poly.pdbx_strand_id
1 'polypeptide(L)'
;MSLTSLNTKIKGFIQHISLIPSYVMYWNESGIRLWHQVAKNNIVFWDATGSILKTRLDESKYLYYELALANPTPKEPTIPVASMISNSHDTPQIHYWLSKFRLEEKKLFGHRTAAFPRQVNSNRSLVFLQSALLEFCGETIDTFRSRAWRILNGTASTADLRKTIPHGCLSHTMKNSKNCVNLITNQISSMECTCLAF
;
A
#
# COMPACT_ATOMS: atom_id res chain seq x y z
N MET A 1 3.43 -33.25 -20.79
CA MET A 1 2.67 -32.26 -21.57
C MET A 1 3.27 -30.88 -21.29
N SER A 2 4.14 -30.41 -22.19
CA SER A 2 4.81 -29.10 -22.05
C SER A 2 3.89 -28.02 -22.59
N LEU A 3 3.30 -27.22 -21.71
CA LEU A 3 2.71 -25.94 -22.09
C LEU A 3 3.87 -25.01 -22.38
N THR A 4 4.14 -24.79 -23.67
CA THR A 4 4.99 -23.72 -24.18
C THR A 4 4.60 -22.42 -23.50
N SER A 5 5.41 -21.93 -22.56
CA SER A 5 5.23 -20.60 -22.02
C SER A 5 5.47 -19.63 -23.18
N LEU A 6 4.43 -18.90 -23.57
CA LEU A 6 4.61 -17.69 -24.35
C LEU A 6 5.60 -16.84 -23.55
N ASN A 7 6.77 -16.60 -24.13
CA ASN A 7 7.86 -15.85 -23.51
C ASN A 7 7.45 -14.37 -23.49
N THR A 8 6.45 -14.04 -22.66
CA THR A 8 5.87 -12.70 -22.53
C THR A 8 6.88 -11.84 -21.77
N LYS A 9 7.86 -11.32 -22.49
CA LYS A 9 8.86 -10.40 -21.95
C LYS A 9 8.20 -9.04 -21.69
N ILE A 10 8.44 -8.47 -20.51
CA ILE A 10 7.97 -7.11 -20.20
C ILE A 10 8.95 -6.13 -20.83
N LYS A 11 8.44 -5.24 -21.69
CA LYS A 11 9.26 -4.31 -22.45
C LYS A 11 9.46 -3.01 -21.70
N GLY A 12 10.72 -2.59 -21.57
CA GLY A 12 11.07 -1.29 -21.02
C GLY A 12 10.80 -1.13 -19.52
N PHE A 13 10.95 0.10 -19.04
CA PHE A 13 10.73 0.50 -17.64
C PHE A 13 9.43 1.28 -17.45
N ILE A 14 9.07 2.15 -18.41
CA ILE A 14 7.81 2.90 -18.40
C ILE A 14 6.72 2.02 -19.01
N GLN A 15 5.63 1.85 -18.28
CA GLN A 15 4.61 0.84 -18.60
C GLN A 15 3.28 1.50 -18.96
N HIS A 16 2.91 2.56 -18.26
CA HIS A 16 1.70 3.32 -18.54
C HIS A 16 1.93 4.82 -18.36
N ILE A 17 1.33 5.61 -19.25
CA ILE A 17 1.28 7.06 -19.19
C ILE A 17 -0.17 7.48 -19.40
N SER A 18 -0.62 8.48 -18.66
CA SER A 18 -1.92 9.12 -18.85
C SER A 18 -1.81 10.62 -18.57
N LEU A 19 -2.63 11.41 -19.25
CA LEU A 19 -2.74 12.86 -19.03
C LEU A 19 -3.87 13.22 -18.06
N ILE A 20 -4.98 12.46 -18.03
CA ILE A 20 -6.15 12.75 -17.20
C ILE A 20 -6.77 11.44 -16.65
N PRO A 21 -6.63 11.13 -15.34
CA PRO A 21 -5.70 11.77 -14.40
C PRO A 21 -4.25 11.61 -14.87
N SER A 22 -3.38 12.53 -14.47
CA SER A 22 -2.00 12.55 -14.94
C SER A 22 -1.17 11.57 -14.11
N TYR A 23 -0.59 10.57 -14.78
CA TYR A 23 0.31 9.63 -14.13
C TYR A 23 1.33 9.02 -15.09
N VAL A 24 2.44 8.56 -14.51
CA VAL A 24 3.40 7.67 -15.15
C VAL A 24 3.64 6.50 -14.21
N MET A 25 3.40 5.28 -14.68
CA MET A 25 3.67 4.04 -13.94
C MET A 25 4.88 3.34 -14.53
N TYR A 26 5.75 2.85 -13.67
CA TYR A 26 6.98 2.21 -14.11
C TYR A 26 7.40 1.04 -13.21
N TRP A 27 7.84 -0.01 -13.87
CA TRP A 27 8.44 -1.23 -13.34
C TRP A 27 9.18 -1.93 -14.48
N ASN A 28 10.08 -2.85 -14.15
CA ASN A 28 10.72 -3.73 -15.12
C ASN A 28 10.44 -5.20 -14.79
N GLU A 29 10.81 -6.08 -15.71
CA GLU A 29 10.60 -7.52 -15.54
C GLU A 29 11.31 -8.06 -14.29
N SER A 30 12.55 -7.60 -14.02
CA SER A 30 13.33 -8.04 -12.87
C SER A 30 12.61 -7.73 -11.54
N GLY A 31 12.00 -6.56 -11.42
CA GLY A 31 11.20 -6.18 -10.25
C GLY A 31 9.97 -7.07 -10.06
N ILE A 32 9.28 -7.43 -11.14
CA ILE A 32 8.12 -8.35 -11.07
C ILE A 32 8.55 -9.77 -10.71
N ARG A 33 9.66 -10.25 -11.28
CA ARG A 33 10.21 -11.57 -10.94
C ARG A 33 10.65 -11.62 -9.48
N LEU A 34 11.34 -10.58 -9.01
CA LEU A 34 11.75 -10.46 -7.61
C LEU A 34 10.53 -10.43 -6.68
N TRP A 35 9.51 -9.64 -7.02
CA TRP A 35 8.23 -9.63 -6.31
C TRP A 35 7.61 -11.02 -6.21
N HIS A 36 7.49 -11.74 -7.33
CA HIS A 36 6.88 -13.06 -7.35
C HIS A 36 7.60 -14.07 -6.43
N GLN A 37 8.94 -13.98 -6.39
CA GLN A 37 9.78 -14.86 -5.59
C GLN A 37 9.74 -14.50 -4.10
N VAL A 38 9.80 -13.22 -3.77
CA VAL A 38 10.10 -12.76 -2.40
C VAL A 38 8.84 -12.36 -1.63
N ALA A 39 7.82 -11.78 -2.29
CA ALA A 39 6.69 -11.16 -1.59
C ALA A 39 5.92 -12.15 -0.69
N LYS A 40 5.76 -13.42 -1.11
CA LYS A 40 4.97 -14.45 -0.39
C LYS A 40 5.36 -14.60 1.09
N ASN A 41 6.65 -14.50 1.37
CA ASN A 41 7.21 -14.73 2.70
C ASN A 41 7.79 -13.47 3.33
N ASN A 42 7.51 -12.29 2.75
CA ASN A 42 8.17 -11.06 3.13
C ASN A 42 7.18 -9.92 3.37
N ILE A 43 7.68 -8.86 4.00
CA ILE A 43 6.97 -7.62 4.23
C ILE A 43 7.13 -6.74 3.00
N VAL A 44 6.03 -6.19 2.55
CA VAL A 44 5.99 -5.17 1.49
C VAL A 44 5.78 -3.81 2.15
N PHE A 45 6.46 -2.81 1.63
CA PHE A 45 6.30 -1.42 2.00
C PHE A 45 5.76 -0.65 0.81
N TRP A 46 4.96 0.36 1.09
CA TRP A 46 4.66 1.39 0.12
C TRP A 46 4.58 2.75 0.80
N ASP A 47 4.97 3.76 0.05
CA ASP A 47 5.04 5.14 0.51
C ASP A 47 4.64 6.08 -0.62
N ALA A 48 4.19 7.27 -0.25
CA ALA A 48 4.02 8.40 -1.14
C ALA A 48 4.82 9.58 -0.60
N THR A 49 5.80 10.03 -1.38
CA THR A 49 6.59 11.22 -1.08
C THR A 49 6.10 12.36 -1.97
N GLY A 50 5.71 13.47 -1.35
CA GLY A 50 5.32 14.67 -2.08
C GLY A 50 6.51 15.53 -2.49
N SER A 51 6.22 16.56 -3.30
CA SER A 51 7.16 17.63 -3.67
C SER A 51 8.24 17.25 -4.70
N ILE A 52 8.03 16.17 -5.45
CA ILE A 52 8.97 15.75 -6.52
C ILE A 52 8.94 16.76 -7.67
N LEU A 53 7.75 17.28 -7.99
CA LEU A 53 7.55 18.35 -8.94
C LEU A 53 6.83 19.50 -8.24
N LYS A 54 7.49 20.66 -8.16
CA LYS A 54 6.83 21.92 -7.79
C LYS A 54 6.22 22.49 -9.05
N THR A 55 4.96 22.17 -9.28
CA THR A 55 4.13 22.95 -10.19
C THR A 55 3.64 24.23 -9.50
N ARG A 56 3.13 25.19 -10.26
CA ARG A 56 2.73 26.52 -9.77
C ARG A 56 1.70 26.41 -8.62
N LEU A 57 1.52 27.49 -7.85
CA LEU A 57 0.67 27.54 -6.63
C LEU A 57 -0.77 27.03 -6.84
N ASP A 58 -1.24 27.02 -8.08
CA ASP A 58 -2.57 26.66 -8.57
C ASP A 58 -2.68 25.24 -9.18
N GLU A 59 -1.58 24.49 -9.29
CA GLU A 59 -1.56 23.17 -9.93
C GLU A 59 -1.57 22.00 -8.92
N SER A 60 -2.18 20.89 -9.33
CA SER A 60 -2.25 19.66 -8.53
C SER A 60 -0.84 19.13 -8.22
N LYS A 61 -0.54 18.93 -6.93
CA LYS A 61 0.76 18.41 -6.48
C LYS A 61 0.97 16.98 -6.99
N TYR A 62 2.10 16.75 -7.65
CA TYR A 62 2.52 15.40 -7.99
C TYR A 62 3.16 14.71 -6.80
N LEU A 63 2.73 13.48 -6.54
CA LEU A 63 3.30 12.58 -5.56
C LEU A 63 4.04 11.46 -6.28
N TYR A 64 5.18 11.05 -5.72
CA TYR A 64 5.90 9.84 -6.11
C TYR A 64 5.51 8.73 -5.15
N TYR A 65 5.01 7.65 -5.72
CA TYR A 65 4.60 6.43 -5.05
C TYR A 65 5.63 5.34 -5.32
N GLU A 66 5.95 4.58 -4.29
CA GLU A 66 6.88 3.45 -4.40
C GLU A 66 6.29 2.23 -3.71
N LEU A 67 6.45 1.07 -4.35
CA LEU A 67 6.20 -0.25 -3.80
C LEU A 67 7.55 -0.94 -3.66
N ALA A 68 7.91 -1.31 -2.44
CA ALA A 68 9.21 -1.89 -2.11
C ALA A 68 9.07 -3.16 -1.29
N LEU A 69 10.02 -4.08 -1.47
CA LEU A 69 10.16 -5.29 -0.67
C LEU A 69 11.14 -5.04 0.47
N ALA A 70 10.90 -5.64 1.64
CA ALA A 70 11.97 -5.75 2.63
C ALA A 70 13.14 -6.51 2.02
N ASN A 71 14.36 -6.07 2.29
CA ASN A 71 15.53 -6.81 1.85
C ASN A 71 15.57 -8.16 2.59
N PRO A 72 15.75 -9.29 1.89
CA PRO A 72 15.96 -10.58 2.54
C PRO A 72 17.22 -10.58 3.43
N THR A 73 18.21 -9.75 3.10
CA THR A 73 19.40 -9.55 3.92
C THR A 73 19.08 -8.56 5.05
N PRO A 74 19.22 -8.95 6.33
CA PRO A 74 18.95 -8.06 7.45
C PRO A 74 19.78 -6.77 7.39
N LYS A 75 19.16 -5.64 7.74
CA LYS A 75 19.75 -4.28 7.79
C LYS A 75 20.09 -3.65 6.43
N GLU A 76 19.88 -4.36 5.33
CA GLU A 76 20.01 -3.79 3.99
C GLU A 76 18.77 -2.97 3.62
N PRO A 77 18.90 -1.97 2.73
CA PRO A 77 17.79 -1.12 2.32
C PRO A 77 16.72 -1.91 1.56
N THR A 78 15.47 -1.46 1.68
CA THR A 78 14.33 -2.01 0.94
C THR A 78 14.55 -1.91 -0.57
N ILE A 79 13.99 -2.86 -1.32
CA ILE A 79 14.20 -2.98 -2.76
C ILE A 79 12.92 -2.51 -3.49
N PRO A 80 12.97 -1.38 -4.23
CA PRO A 80 11.81 -0.91 -4.99
C PRO A 80 11.54 -1.85 -6.17
N VAL A 81 10.26 -2.17 -6.40
CA VAL A 81 9.82 -3.07 -7.49
C VAL A 81 8.85 -2.41 -8.46
N ALA A 82 8.12 -1.40 -8.02
CA ALA A 82 7.23 -0.63 -8.85
C ALA A 82 7.09 0.77 -8.28
N SER A 83 6.87 1.74 -9.16
CA SER A 83 6.69 3.13 -8.77
C SER A 83 5.68 3.82 -9.69
N MET A 84 5.12 4.92 -9.21
CA MET A 84 4.20 5.77 -9.97
C MET A 84 4.44 7.23 -9.60
N ILE A 85 4.39 8.13 -10.57
CA ILE A 85 4.20 9.56 -10.33
C ILE A 85 2.78 9.88 -10.73
N SER A 86 2.02 10.56 -9.87
CA SER A 86 0.61 10.90 -10.13
C SER A 86 0.21 12.21 -9.46
N ASN A 87 -0.68 12.96 -10.10
CA ASN A 87 -1.33 14.13 -9.50
C ASN A 87 -2.64 13.80 -8.76
N SER A 88 -3.07 12.54 -8.79
CA SER A 88 -4.18 12.03 -7.98
C SER A 88 -3.67 11.19 -6.80
N HIS A 89 -4.30 11.40 -5.64
CA HIS A 89 -4.12 10.65 -4.39
C HIS A 89 -5.47 10.09 -3.91
N ASP A 90 -6.04 9.17 -4.70
CA ASP A 90 -7.28 8.47 -4.38
C ASP A 90 -7.11 6.95 -4.45
N THR A 91 -8.05 6.23 -3.84
CA THR A 91 -8.06 4.77 -3.80
C THR A 91 -8.15 4.15 -5.19
N PRO A 92 -9.05 4.60 -6.10
CA PRO A 92 -9.12 4.05 -7.46
C PRO A 92 -7.78 4.10 -8.21
N GLN A 93 -7.06 5.22 -8.15
CA GLN A 93 -5.79 5.42 -8.84
C GLN A 93 -4.68 4.52 -8.29
N ILE A 94 -4.55 4.44 -6.96
CA ILE A 94 -3.53 3.61 -6.31
C ILE A 94 -3.83 2.12 -6.50
N HIS A 95 -5.10 1.73 -6.37
CA HIS A 95 -5.54 0.37 -6.67
C HIS A 95 -5.28 0.01 -8.13
N TYR A 96 -5.62 0.89 -9.08
CA TYR A 96 -5.38 0.67 -10.50
C TYR A 96 -3.90 0.47 -10.82
N TRP A 97 -3.02 1.29 -10.24
CA TRP A 97 -1.57 1.12 -10.36
C TRP A 97 -1.12 -0.26 -9.88
N LEU A 98 -1.57 -0.67 -8.69
CA LEU A 98 -1.22 -1.96 -8.13
C LEU A 98 -1.78 -3.11 -8.98
N SER A 99 -3.05 -3.05 -9.40
CA SER A 99 -3.67 -4.05 -10.27
C SER A 99 -2.94 -4.21 -11.61
N LYS A 100 -2.41 -3.12 -12.19
CA LYS A 100 -1.61 -3.18 -13.42
C LYS A 100 -0.29 -3.91 -13.20
N PHE A 101 0.45 -3.57 -12.14
CA PHE A 101 1.68 -4.29 -11.77
C PHE A 101 1.40 -5.79 -11.54
N ARG A 102 0.32 -6.09 -10.82
CA ARG A 102 -0.13 -7.46 -10.52
C ARG A 102 -0.61 -8.23 -11.74
N LEU A 103 -1.20 -7.54 -12.72
CA LEU A 103 -1.59 -8.14 -13.99
C LEU A 103 -0.36 -8.63 -14.76
N GLU A 104 0.71 -7.86 -14.77
CA GLU A 104 1.97 -8.28 -15.41
C GLU A 104 2.61 -9.48 -14.70
N GLU A 105 2.55 -9.54 -13.37
CA GLU A 105 2.93 -10.76 -12.63
C GLU A 105 2.10 -11.97 -13.04
N LYS A 106 0.76 -11.82 -13.09
CA LYS A 106 -0.18 -12.88 -13.46
C LYS A 106 0.05 -13.35 -14.90
N LYS A 107 0.45 -12.46 -15.82
CA LYS A 107 0.83 -12.82 -17.19
C LYS A 107 2.11 -13.65 -17.24
N LEU A 108 3.13 -13.27 -16.46
CA LEU A 108 4.42 -13.97 -16.43
C LEU A 108 4.36 -15.37 -15.78
N PHE A 109 3.62 -15.50 -14.68
CA PHE A 109 3.67 -16.69 -13.83
C PHE A 109 2.35 -17.48 -13.78
N GLY A 110 1.26 -16.90 -14.28
CA GLY A 110 -0.09 -17.45 -14.21
C GLY A 110 -0.90 -16.94 -13.02
N HIS A 111 -2.22 -16.91 -13.17
CA HIS A 111 -3.13 -16.35 -12.16
C HIS A 111 -3.11 -17.11 -10.82
N ARG A 112 -2.92 -18.44 -10.85
CA ARG A 112 -2.98 -19.30 -9.67
C ARG A 112 -1.71 -19.27 -8.82
N THR A 113 -0.60 -18.78 -9.37
CA THR A 113 0.72 -18.81 -8.71
C THR A 113 1.11 -17.44 -8.14
N ALA A 114 0.33 -16.39 -8.43
CA ALA A 114 0.60 -15.02 -8.06
C ALA A 114 0.90 -14.90 -6.56
N ALA A 115 1.92 -14.12 -6.21
CA ALA A 115 2.41 -13.98 -4.85
C ALA A 115 1.48 -13.12 -4.01
N PHE A 116 1.09 -13.52 -2.81
CA PHE A 116 0.35 -12.61 -1.91
C PHE A 116 1.26 -12.29 -0.73
N PRO A 117 1.55 -11.00 -0.47
CA PRO A 117 2.43 -10.66 0.63
C PRO A 117 1.78 -11.01 1.96
N ARG A 118 2.59 -11.45 2.93
CA ARG A 118 2.07 -11.72 4.28
C ARG A 118 1.58 -10.43 4.95
N GLN A 119 2.30 -9.35 4.73
CA GLN A 119 2.04 -8.05 5.35
C GLN A 119 2.39 -6.91 4.40
N VAL A 120 1.56 -5.86 4.42
CA VAL A 120 1.79 -4.63 3.66
C VAL A 120 1.82 -3.45 4.64
N ASN A 121 2.97 -2.78 4.73
CA ASN A 121 3.21 -1.65 5.61
C ASN A 121 3.04 -0.33 4.87
N SER A 122 2.17 0.54 5.37
CA SER A 122 2.03 1.95 4.94
C SER A 122 2.07 2.91 6.10
N ASN A 123 2.40 4.16 5.82
CA ASN A 123 2.14 5.35 6.60
C ASN A 123 0.64 5.69 6.68
N ARG A 124 -0.15 4.81 7.33
CA ARG A 124 -1.56 4.95 7.79
C ARG A 124 -2.58 5.63 6.85
N SER A 125 -2.23 5.91 5.60
CA SER A 125 -3.12 6.54 4.65
C SER A 125 -4.24 5.57 4.29
N LEU A 126 -5.48 6.03 4.37
CA LEU A 126 -6.65 5.19 4.10
C LEU A 126 -6.65 4.69 2.64
N VAL A 127 -6.16 5.49 1.70
CA VAL A 127 -6.12 5.10 0.29
C VAL A 127 -5.20 3.90 0.06
N PHE A 128 -4.10 3.83 0.81
CA PHE A 128 -3.22 2.68 0.84
C PHE A 128 -3.94 1.49 1.47
N LEU A 129 -4.41 1.62 2.71
CA LEU A 129 -5.10 0.52 3.40
C LEU A 129 -6.22 -0.10 2.53
N GLN A 130 -7.06 0.74 1.93
CA GLN A 130 -8.13 0.30 1.04
C GLN A 130 -7.60 -0.41 -0.21
N SER A 131 -6.62 0.17 -0.91
CA SER A 131 -6.08 -0.43 -2.14
C SER A 131 -5.43 -1.80 -1.88
N ALA A 132 -4.78 -1.99 -0.73
CA ALA A 132 -4.19 -3.27 -0.35
C ALA A 132 -5.25 -4.31 -0.02
N LEU A 133 -6.31 -3.91 0.70
CA LEU A 133 -7.44 -4.79 1.00
C LEU A 133 -8.16 -5.24 -0.27
N LEU A 134 -8.35 -4.33 -1.22
CA LEU A 134 -8.99 -4.64 -2.50
C LEU A 134 -8.14 -5.61 -3.33
N GLU A 135 -6.85 -5.32 -3.55
CA GLU A 135 -6.02 -6.15 -4.42
C GLU A 135 -5.63 -7.50 -3.79
N PHE A 136 -5.25 -7.52 -2.51
CA PHE A 136 -4.68 -8.72 -1.89
C PHE A 136 -5.69 -9.57 -1.13
N CYS A 137 -6.78 -8.98 -0.64
CA CYS A 137 -7.73 -9.66 0.23
C CYS A 137 -9.13 -9.80 -0.39
N GLY A 138 -9.44 -9.01 -1.44
CA GLY A 138 -10.80 -8.87 -1.96
C GLY A 138 -11.76 -8.31 -0.91
N GLU A 139 -11.28 -7.41 -0.05
CA GLU A 139 -12.02 -6.90 1.12
C GLU A 139 -12.28 -5.40 1.03
N THR A 140 -13.43 -4.98 1.57
CA THR A 140 -13.68 -3.58 1.97
C THR A 140 -13.17 -3.34 3.40
N ILE A 141 -13.08 -2.07 3.82
CA ILE A 141 -12.73 -1.73 5.21
C ILE A 141 -13.67 -2.42 6.21
N ASP A 142 -14.97 -2.47 5.97
CA ASP A 142 -15.92 -3.02 6.95
C ASP A 142 -15.82 -4.55 7.07
N THR A 143 -15.59 -5.24 5.95
CA THR A 143 -15.29 -6.68 5.96
C THR A 143 -13.96 -6.96 6.65
N PHE A 144 -12.95 -6.10 6.45
CA PHE A 144 -11.68 -6.19 7.16
C PHE A 144 -11.84 -5.96 8.67
N ARG A 145 -12.62 -4.96 9.10
CA ARG A 145 -12.93 -4.72 10.53
C ARG A 145 -13.56 -5.94 11.17
N SER A 146 -14.53 -6.54 10.49
CA SER A 146 -15.19 -7.77 10.95
C SER A 146 -14.20 -8.94 11.07
N ARG A 147 -13.28 -9.08 10.09
CA ARG A 147 -12.20 -10.07 10.14
C ARG A 147 -11.23 -9.82 11.30
N ALA A 148 -10.78 -8.57 11.46
CA ALA A 148 -9.88 -8.18 12.53
C ALA A 148 -10.51 -8.46 13.91
N TRP A 149 -11.81 -8.18 14.08
CA TRP A 149 -12.54 -8.50 15.30
C TRP A 149 -12.58 -10.00 15.60
N ARG A 150 -12.84 -10.85 14.59
CA ARG A 150 -12.78 -12.32 14.75
C ARG A 150 -11.39 -12.78 15.18
N ILE A 151 -10.33 -12.22 14.60
CA ILE A 151 -8.94 -12.53 14.95
C ILE A 151 -8.66 -12.16 16.41
N LEU A 152 -9.03 -10.96 16.84
CA LEU A 152 -8.80 -10.48 18.21
C LEU A 152 -9.57 -11.32 19.24
N ASN A 153 -10.77 -11.78 18.91
CA ASN A 153 -11.59 -12.61 19.80
C ASN A 153 -11.29 -14.11 19.72
N GLY A 154 -10.27 -14.54 18.97
CA GLY A 154 -9.93 -15.96 18.83
C GLY A 154 -10.95 -16.80 18.07
N THR A 155 -11.86 -16.18 17.32
CA THR A 155 -12.91 -16.83 16.51
C THR A 155 -12.60 -16.83 15.02
N ALA A 156 -11.38 -16.47 14.64
CA ALA A 156 -10.95 -16.41 13.25
C ALA A 156 -10.81 -17.80 12.63
N SER A 157 -11.24 -17.90 11.36
CA SER A 157 -11.03 -19.09 10.54
C SER A 157 -9.58 -19.16 10.03
N THR A 158 -9.15 -20.35 9.57
CA THR A 158 -7.85 -20.49 8.88
C THR A 158 -7.77 -19.60 7.63
N ALA A 159 -8.90 -19.35 6.96
CA ALA A 159 -8.96 -18.44 5.83
C ALA A 159 -8.69 -16.99 6.24
N ASP A 160 -9.21 -16.53 7.38
CA ASP A 160 -8.97 -15.19 7.91
C ASP A 160 -7.46 -14.95 8.20
N LEU A 161 -6.77 -15.99 8.68
CA LEU A 161 -5.35 -15.95 9.06
C LEU A 161 -4.38 -16.03 7.86
N ARG A 162 -4.84 -16.55 6.72
CA ARG A 162 -4.02 -16.65 5.49
C ARG A 162 -4.01 -15.36 4.67
N LYS A 163 -4.95 -14.44 4.91
CA LYS A 163 -5.04 -13.18 4.16
C LYS A 163 -3.92 -12.22 4.55
N THR A 164 -3.51 -11.39 3.59
CA THR A 164 -2.57 -10.29 3.81
C THR A 164 -3.04 -9.39 4.95
N ILE A 165 -2.09 -8.99 5.80
CA ILE A 165 -2.34 -8.06 6.90
C ILE A 165 -1.87 -6.68 6.48
N PRO A 166 -2.77 -5.73 6.22
CA PRO A 166 -2.36 -4.36 6.04
C PRO A 166 -2.02 -3.76 7.41
N HIS A 167 -0.89 -3.08 7.49
CA HIS A 167 -0.34 -2.61 8.74
C HIS A 167 0.05 -1.13 8.62
N GLY A 168 -0.37 -0.35 9.62
CA GLY A 168 -0.01 1.05 9.73
C GLY A 168 1.36 1.20 10.41
N CYS A 169 2.24 2.02 9.83
CA CYS A 169 3.56 2.29 10.38
C CYS A 169 3.46 2.77 11.83
N LEU A 170 4.28 2.16 12.71
CA LEU A 170 4.22 2.42 14.16
C LEU A 170 4.58 3.87 14.49
N SER A 171 5.54 4.48 13.80
CA SER A 171 5.91 5.89 14.03
C SER A 171 4.74 6.84 13.82
N HIS A 172 3.97 6.62 12.75
CA HIS A 172 2.76 7.38 12.44
C HIS A 172 1.63 7.06 13.42
N THR A 173 1.52 5.79 13.85
CA THR A 173 0.60 5.39 14.92
C THR A 173 0.86 6.19 16.19
N MET A 174 2.11 6.19 16.66
CA MET A 174 2.50 6.85 17.90
C MET A 174 2.36 8.37 17.81
N LYS A 175 2.72 8.98 16.67
CA LYS A 175 2.50 10.40 16.42
C LYS A 175 1.02 10.77 16.51
N ASN A 176 0.14 9.99 15.89
CA ASN A 176 -1.30 10.24 15.95
C ASN A 176 -1.86 10.05 17.36
N SER A 177 -1.45 8.99 18.06
CA SER A 177 -1.86 8.77 19.46
C SER A 177 -1.43 9.93 20.36
N LYS A 178 -0.19 10.43 20.22
CA LYS A 178 0.30 11.60 20.95
C LYS A 178 -0.54 12.85 20.67
N ASN A 179 -0.88 13.08 19.39
CA ASN A 179 -1.73 14.21 19.03
C ASN A 179 -3.14 14.10 19.62
N CYS A 180 -3.74 12.90 19.61
CA CYS A 180 -5.05 12.67 20.23
C CYS A 180 -5.02 12.92 21.75
N VAL A 181 -4.00 12.41 22.45
CA VAL A 181 -3.84 12.68 23.89
C VAL A 181 -3.74 14.17 24.14
N ASN A 182 -2.91 14.90 23.38
CA ASN A 182 -2.77 16.35 23.52
C ASN A 182 -4.09 17.09 23.28
N LEU A 183 -4.89 16.68 22.29
CA LEU A 183 -6.20 17.28 22.02
C LEU A 183 -7.18 17.05 23.17
N ILE A 184 -7.22 15.83 23.73
CA ILE A 184 -8.06 15.50 24.88
C ILE A 184 -7.63 16.31 26.10
N THR A 185 -6.33 16.36 26.40
CA THR A 185 -5.80 17.16 27.53
C THR A 185 -6.14 18.64 27.37
N ASN A 186 -6.04 19.19 26.16
CA ASN A 186 -6.38 20.58 25.90
C ASN A 186 -7.90 20.87 25.91
N GLN A 187 -8.73 19.88 25.56
CA GLN A 187 -10.19 19.97 25.72
C GLN A 187 -10.61 19.91 27.20
N ILE A 188 -9.97 19.04 27.99
CA ILE A 188 -10.22 18.95 29.43
C ILE A 188 -9.81 20.26 30.13
N SER A 189 -8.64 20.82 29.81
CA SER A 189 -8.20 22.09 30.41
C SER A 189 -9.06 23.28 30.01
N SER A 190 -9.63 23.29 28.79
CA SER A 190 -10.58 24.33 28.37
C SER A 190 -11.97 24.17 28.99
N MET A 191 -12.42 22.94 29.28
CA MET A 191 -13.65 22.67 30.04
C MET A 191 -13.49 23.05 31.53
N GLU A 192 -12.33 22.81 32.14
CA GLU A 192 -12.04 23.26 33.51
C GLU A 192 -12.02 24.80 33.61
N CYS A 193 -11.50 25.50 32.61
CA CYS A 193 -11.56 26.97 32.55
C CYS A 193 -12.97 27.55 32.36
N THR A 194 -13.92 26.79 31.77
CA THR A 194 -15.32 27.24 31.62
C THR A 194 -16.19 26.89 32.83
N CYS A 195 -15.86 25.84 33.57
CA CYS A 195 -16.53 25.50 34.84
C CYS A 195 -16.06 26.34 36.05
N LEU A 196 -14.92 27.04 35.94
CA LEU A 196 -14.42 27.99 36.96
C LEU A 196 -14.84 29.45 36.70
N ALA A 197 -15.70 29.69 35.70
CA ALA A 197 -16.18 31.01 35.31
C ALA A 197 -17.67 31.26 35.67
N PHE A 198 -18.23 30.48 36.59
CA PHE A 198 -19.54 30.72 37.22
C PHE A 198 -19.41 30.80 38.73
#